data_AF-A0A9N8P1R8-F1
#
_entry.id   AF-A0A9N8P1R8-F1
#
_cell.length_a   1.000
_cell.length_b   1.000
_cell.length_c   1.000
_cell.angle_alpha   90.00
_cell.angle_beta   90.00
_cell.angle_gamma   90.00
#
_symmetry.space_group_name_H-M   'P 1'
#
loop_
_entity.id
_entity.type
_entity.pdbx_description
1 polymer ?
#
loop_
_entity_poly.entity_id
_entity_poly.type
_entity_poly.pdbx_seq_one_letter_code
_entity_poly.pdbx_strand_id
1 'polypeptide(L)'
;MLPFQCNVCDADKVEFFRNSLDAKEYCFVMTSDTEYFKSMPTSSLINDLRTVVQDDMHNLIDEVVDLTAAAGQEREKKYFLENNLNTNTMNQKNLEYLKDQLKYTGFGETFDQDLKEKMMQGEKEFKIIREGVYGTDSMNATLNFKKSDQSDMYFFNSYHVNLQKENSKEALEQTFYINSNGGNITLKEAYNLMEGRSVNKDLRNKDGELYNAWISINFKETDSNGSFKLNQYHQNYGYDLESSMTKHSIKELGTPKFKEDLLNSLKKGNLQSVTFVVGGVESKMYIEANPQFKTIKVYDQNMERINHRESKEEKKSILENQSATKEQKKSIDSDSYPSEPDNKKNNRKSKSHSI
;
A
#
# COMPACT_ATOMS: atom_id res chain seq x y z
N MET A 1 -21.08 -31.99 39.73
CA MET A 1 -21.33 -32.38 38.33
C MET A 1 -21.90 -31.18 37.59
N LEU A 2 -21.05 -30.50 36.83
CA LEU A 2 -21.45 -29.58 35.76
C LEU A 2 -20.77 -30.10 34.49
N PRO A 3 -21.46 -30.18 33.35
CA PRO A 3 -20.84 -30.68 32.13
C PRO A 3 -19.89 -29.62 31.59
N PHE A 4 -18.61 -29.97 31.44
CA PHE A 4 -17.71 -29.22 30.58
C PHE A 4 -18.23 -29.37 29.14
N GLN A 5 -18.80 -28.30 28.60
CA GLN A 5 -19.04 -28.21 27.17
C GLN A 5 -17.69 -28.11 26.47
N CYS A 6 -17.29 -29.22 25.86
CA CYS A 6 -16.21 -29.29 24.90
C CYS A 6 -16.65 -28.55 23.63
N ASN A 7 -16.34 -27.26 23.52
CA ASN A 7 -16.40 -26.54 22.24
C ASN A 7 -15.13 -26.84 21.45
N VAL A 8 -14.89 -28.11 21.12
CA VAL A 8 -13.82 -28.49 20.20
C VAL A 8 -14.44 -28.59 18.81
N CYS A 9 -14.01 -27.64 17.98
CA CYS A 9 -14.00 -27.65 16.52
C CYS A 9 -15.35 -27.88 15.83
N ASP A 10 -15.85 -26.80 15.24
CA ASP A 10 -16.74 -26.85 14.07
C ASP A 10 -16.13 -27.84 13.05
N ALA A 11 -16.68 -29.05 12.96
CA ALA A 11 -16.22 -30.09 12.03
C ALA A 11 -16.48 -29.72 10.55
N ASP A 12 -17.17 -28.60 10.33
CA ASP A 12 -17.63 -28.10 9.03
C ASP A 12 -16.56 -27.28 8.27
N LYS A 13 -15.30 -27.24 8.73
CA LYS A 13 -14.20 -26.48 8.10
C LYS A 13 -13.04 -27.34 7.57
N VAL A 14 -13.28 -28.60 7.24
CA VAL A 14 -12.28 -29.43 6.55
C VAL A 14 -12.42 -29.24 5.05
N GLU A 15 -11.48 -28.52 4.44
CA GLU A 15 -11.39 -28.40 2.99
C GLU A 15 -10.52 -29.49 2.37
N PHE A 16 -11.00 -30.07 1.27
CA PHE A 16 -10.33 -31.15 0.55
C PHE A 16 -9.65 -30.61 -0.71
N PHE A 17 -8.38 -30.96 -0.87
CA PHE A 17 -7.56 -30.53 -2.00
C PHE A 17 -7.10 -31.74 -2.81
N ARG A 18 -6.92 -31.54 -4.12
CA ARG A 18 -6.48 -32.62 -5.03
C ARG A 18 -5.04 -33.05 -4.80
N ASN A 19 -4.20 -32.13 -4.35
CA ASN A 19 -2.81 -32.39 -4.04
C ASN A 19 -2.35 -31.56 -2.83
N SER A 20 -1.17 -31.89 -2.30
CA SER A 20 -0.62 -31.26 -1.10
C SER A 20 -0.13 -29.83 -1.32
N LEU A 21 0.13 -29.41 -2.56
CA LEU A 21 0.54 -28.06 -2.90
C LEU A 21 -0.66 -27.10 -2.87
N ASP A 22 -1.79 -27.51 -3.44
CA ASP A 22 -3.05 -26.73 -3.40
C ASP A 22 -3.53 -26.48 -1.96
N ALA A 23 -3.40 -27.49 -1.09
CA ALA A 23 -3.72 -27.35 0.33
C ALA A 23 -2.79 -26.34 1.03
N LYS A 24 -1.51 -26.34 0.67
CA LYS A 24 -0.53 -25.39 1.20
C LYS A 24 -0.80 -23.98 0.71
N GLU A 25 -1.09 -23.80 -0.58
CA GLU A 25 -1.44 -22.51 -1.18
C GLU A 25 -2.72 -21.94 -0.59
N TYR A 26 -3.76 -22.75 -0.40
CA TYR A 26 -4.99 -22.32 0.25
C TYR A 26 -4.75 -21.77 1.67
N CYS A 27 -3.93 -22.46 2.47
CA CYS A 27 -3.53 -21.98 3.80
C CYS A 27 -2.63 -20.73 3.73
N PHE A 28 -1.95 -20.48 2.61
CA PHE A 28 -1.05 -19.34 2.38
C PHE A 28 -1.77 -18.07 1.88
N VAL A 29 -2.87 -18.23 1.14
CA VAL A 29 -3.65 -17.12 0.57
C VAL A 29 -4.45 -16.37 1.64
N MET A 30 -4.69 -17.02 2.79
CA MET A 30 -5.36 -16.43 3.95
C MET A 30 -4.33 -15.88 4.96
N THR A 31 -3.70 -14.75 4.58
CA THR A 31 -3.35 -13.65 5.49
C THR A 31 -2.20 -13.92 6.51
N SER A 32 -1.74 -12.83 7.13
CA SER A 32 -0.63 -12.69 8.10
C SER A 32 -0.35 -13.88 9.04
N ASP A 33 0.86 -13.96 9.59
CA ASP A 33 1.37 -15.04 10.48
C ASP A 33 0.39 -15.55 11.55
N THR A 34 -0.54 -14.73 12.03
CA THR A 34 -1.56 -15.11 13.03
C THR A 34 -2.70 -15.98 12.44
N GLU A 35 -2.96 -15.89 11.13
CA GLU A 35 -4.00 -16.67 10.45
C GLU A 35 -3.47 -18.00 9.88
N TYR A 36 -2.17 -18.10 9.62
CA TYR A 36 -1.51 -19.35 9.23
C TYR A 36 -1.76 -20.49 10.23
N PHE A 37 -1.78 -20.19 11.53
CA PHE A 37 -2.04 -21.20 12.57
C PHE A 37 -3.52 -21.55 12.76
N LYS A 38 -4.45 -20.84 12.10
CA LYS A 38 -5.88 -21.19 12.09
C LYS A 38 -6.21 -22.29 11.08
N SER A 39 -5.36 -22.51 10.07
CA SER A 39 -5.54 -23.53 9.03
C SER A 39 -4.19 -24.10 8.58
N MET A 40 -3.94 -25.39 8.87
CA MET A 40 -2.69 -26.07 8.52
C MET A 40 -2.97 -27.40 7.79
N PRO A 41 -2.12 -27.83 6.83
CA PRO A 41 -2.23 -29.15 6.24
C PRO A 41 -2.16 -30.27 7.29
N THR A 42 -3.07 -31.25 7.21
CA THR A 42 -3.16 -32.36 8.17
C THR A 42 -1.87 -33.17 8.28
N SER A 43 -1.10 -33.28 7.19
CA SER A 43 0.20 -33.95 7.18
C SER A 43 1.25 -33.24 8.05
N SER A 44 1.19 -31.90 8.14
CA SER A 44 2.10 -31.11 8.97
C SER A 44 1.75 -31.29 10.44
N LEU A 45 0.46 -31.24 10.77
CA LEU A 45 -0.04 -31.55 12.11
C LEU A 45 0.33 -32.97 12.56
N ILE A 46 0.17 -33.98 11.69
CA ILE A 46 0.52 -35.37 11.98
C ILE A 46 2.03 -35.52 12.25
N ASN A 47 2.88 -34.82 11.50
CA ASN A 47 4.33 -34.87 11.70
C ASN A 47 4.75 -34.19 13.01
N ASP A 48 4.15 -33.05 13.33
CA ASP A 48 4.40 -32.34 14.59
C ASP A 48 3.98 -33.23 15.78
N LEU A 49 2.79 -33.85 15.71
CA LEU A 49 2.31 -34.79 16.73
C LEU A 49 3.21 -36.02 16.90
N ARG A 50 3.69 -36.62 15.80
CA ARG A 50 4.63 -37.75 15.88
C ARG A 50 5.94 -37.36 16.55
N THR A 51 6.40 -36.13 16.33
CA THR A 51 7.65 -35.62 16.92
C THR A 51 7.50 -35.48 18.43
N VAL A 52 6.39 -34.87 18.88
CA VAL A 52 6.07 -34.72 20.32
C VAL A 52 5.93 -36.09 21.01
N VAL A 53 5.23 -37.04 20.37
CA VAL A 53 5.03 -38.40 20.93
C VAL A 53 6.33 -39.22 20.97
N GLN A 54 7.30 -38.93 20.10
CA GLN A 54 8.57 -39.65 20.08
C GLN A 54 9.58 -39.13 21.13
N ASP A 55 9.48 -37.86 21.53
CA ASP A 55 10.38 -37.25 22.51
C ASP A 55 9.92 -37.47 23.96
N ASP A 56 8.61 -37.55 24.23
CA ASP A 56 8.05 -37.74 25.57
C ASP A 56 7.76 -39.21 25.94
N MET A 57 8.83 -40.02 26.00
CA MET A 57 8.81 -41.27 26.75
C MET A 57 8.99 -40.99 28.25
N HIS A 58 8.06 -40.29 28.91
CA HIS A 58 7.65 -40.45 30.33
C HIS A 58 6.60 -39.38 30.72
N ASN A 59 5.46 -39.86 31.25
CA ASN A 59 4.36 -39.12 31.90
C ASN A 59 3.25 -38.57 31.00
N LEU A 60 2.50 -39.48 30.36
CA LEU A 60 1.12 -39.22 29.96
C LEU A 60 0.22 -39.12 31.20
N ILE A 61 0.03 -37.90 31.68
CA ILE A 61 -1.17 -37.50 32.42
C ILE A 61 -2.06 -36.78 31.39
N ASP A 62 -3.39 -36.88 31.53
CA ASP A 62 -4.40 -36.21 30.70
C ASP A 62 -4.25 -34.66 30.72
N GLU A 63 -3.18 -34.13 30.14
CA GLU A 63 -2.96 -32.70 29.94
C GLU A 63 -3.26 -32.34 28.49
N VAL A 64 -4.01 -31.24 28.33
CA VAL A 64 -4.23 -30.60 27.04
C VAL A 64 -2.89 -30.07 26.55
N VAL A 65 -2.26 -30.78 25.62
CA VAL A 65 -1.07 -30.28 24.95
C VAL A 65 -1.49 -29.12 24.05
N ASP A 66 -1.03 -27.91 24.37
CA ASP A 66 -1.07 -26.81 23.40
C ASP A 66 -0.10 -27.13 22.26
N LEU A 67 -0.65 -27.78 21.23
CA LEU A 67 0.06 -28.21 20.04
C LEU A 67 0.79 -27.05 19.35
N THR A 68 0.27 -25.82 19.49
CA THR A 68 0.87 -24.62 18.89
C THR A 68 2.15 -24.23 19.64
N ALA A 69 2.08 -24.22 20.97
CA ALA A 69 3.23 -23.90 21.82
C ALA A 69 4.32 -24.98 21.74
N ALA A 70 3.93 -26.26 21.80
CA ALA A 70 4.85 -27.38 21.74
C ALA A 70 5.55 -27.50 20.37
N ALA A 71 4.79 -27.35 19.26
CA ALA A 71 5.39 -27.34 17.92
C ALA A 71 6.30 -26.13 17.69
N GLY A 72 5.97 -24.98 18.29
CA GLY A 72 6.85 -23.81 18.29
C GLY A 72 8.18 -24.10 18.99
N GLN A 73 8.12 -24.66 20.20
CA GLN A 73 9.29 -24.89 21.05
C GLN A 73 10.22 -26.01 20.52
N GLU A 74 9.67 -27.09 19.96
CA GLU A 74 10.48 -28.14 19.34
C GLU A 74 11.11 -27.69 18.01
N ARG A 75 10.39 -26.88 17.23
CA ARG A 75 11.02 -26.23 16.08
C ARG A 75 12.18 -25.36 16.54
N GLU A 76 12.02 -24.53 17.58
CA GLU A 76 13.09 -23.70 18.16
C GLU A 76 14.31 -24.51 18.66
N LYS A 77 14.10 -25.62 19.37
CA LYS A 77 15.20 -26.52 19.77
C LYS A 77 15.94 -27.12 18.58
N LYS A 78 15.21 -27.57 17.56
CA LYS A 78 15.81 -28.08 16.32
C LYS A 78 16.56 -26.98 15.57
N TYR A 79 16.04 -25.75 15.53
CA TYR A 79 16.73 -24.57 15.02
C TYR A 79 18.05 -24.32 15.76
N PHE A 80 18.09 -24.48 17.08
CA PHE A 80 19.31 -24.27 17.88
C PHE A 80 20.38 -25.34 17.64
N LEU A 81 19.99 -26.61 17.48
CA LEU A 81 20.91 -27.74 17.30
C LEU A 81 21.46 -27.85 15.87
N GLU A 82 20.67 -27.53 14.83
CA GLU A 82 21.13 -27.53 13.43
C GLU A 82 22.18 -26.42 13.14
N ASN A 83 22.17 -25.34 13.92
CA ASN A 83 23.05 -24.18 13.72
C ASN A 83 24.48 -24.35 14.27
N ASN A 84 24.82 -25.49 14.88
CA ASN A 84 26.07 -25.65 15.64
C ASN A 84 27.02 -26.77 15.19
N LEU A 85 26.86 -27.34 13.99
CA LEU A 85 27.77 -28.39 13.49
C LEU A 85 28.28 -28.10 12.05
N ASN A 86 29.56 -27.70 11.98
CA ASN A 86 30.51 -27.74 10.86
C ASN A 86 30.36 -26.79 9.64
N THR A 87 31.34 -25.86 9.57
CA THR A 87 32.16 -25.44 8.41
C THR A 87 31.69 -25.79 6.98
N ASN A 88 31.49 -24.74 6.18
CA ASN A 88 31.20 -24.72 4.73
C ASN A 88 29.78 -25.10 4.25
N THR A 89 28.76 -25.06 5.10
CA THR A 89 27.37 -25.20 4.65
C THR A 89 26.63 -23.88 4.79
N MET A 90 26.18 -23.29 3.68
CA MET A 90 25.38 -22.06 3.70
C MET A 90 24.11 -22.27 4.54
N ASN A 91 23.73 -21.27 5.34
CA ASN A 91 22.45 -21.26 6.05
C ASN A 91 21.27 -21.20 5.06
N GLN A 92 20.73 -22.37 4.71
CA GLN A 92 19.65 -22.52 3.73
C GLN A 92 18.38 -21.77 4.13
N LYS A 93 18.08 -21.66 5.44
CA LYS A 93 16.91 -20.95 5.93
C LYS A 93 17.07 -19.44 5.76
N ASN A 94 18.28 -18.92 5.97
CA ASN A 94 18.58 -17.52 5.72
C ASN A 94 18.54 -17.18 4.22
N LEU A 95 18.98 -18.08 3.34
CA LEU A 95 18.80 -17.91 1.89
C LEU A 95 17.31 -17.81 1.53
N GLU A 96 16.48 -18.72 2.01
CA GLU A 96 15.04 -18.71 1.73
C GLU A 96 14.38 -17.42 2.23
N TYR A 97 14.71 -17.00 3.45
CA TYR A 97 14.24 -15.72 4.01
C TYR A 97 14.59 -14.53 3.12
N LEU A 98 15.83 -14.46 2.62
CA LEU A 98 16.27 -13.37 1.76
C LEU A 98 15.58 -13.41 0.39
N LYS A 99 15.33 -14.60 -0.18
CA LYS A 99 14.56 -14.75 -1.43
C LYS A 99 13.13 -14.22 -1.27
N ASP A 100 12.45 -14.62 -0.20
CA ASP A 100 11.12 -14.12 0.12
C ASP A 100 11.13 -12.61 0.32
N GLN A 101 12.13 -12.09 1.04
CA GLN A 101 12.27 -10.66 1.25
C GLN A 101 12.43 -9.91 -0.09
N LEU A 102 13.22 -10.42 -1.03
CA LEU A 102 13.38 -9.85 -2.38
C LEU A 102 12.07 -9.91 -3.19
N LYS A 103 11.36 -11.03 -3.13
CA LYS A 103 10.06 -11.21 -3.78
C LYS A 103 9.05 -10.19 -3.28
N TYR A 104 8.84 -10.10 -1.96
CA TYR A 104 7.84 -9.22 -1.36
C TYR A 104 8.22 -7.74 -1.35
N THR A 105 9.50 -7.40 -1.54
CA THR A 105 9.94 -6.01 -1.78
C THR A 105 9.89 -5.61 -3.27
N GLY A 106 9.47 -6.51 -4.15
CA GLY A 106 9.18 -6.21 -5.56
C GLY A 106 10.37 -6.39 -6.51
N PHE A 107 11.45 -7.07 -6.08
CA PHE A 107 12.56 -7.45 -6.95
C PHE A 107 12.34 -8.80 -7.65
N GLY A 108 11.41 -9.60 -7.14
CA GLY A 108 11.06 -10.92 -7.70
C GLY A 108 12.09 -12.00 -7.36
N GLU A 109 12.10 -13.07 -8.14
CA GLU A 109 12.88 -14.30 -7.90
C GLU A 109 14.11 -14.42 -8.84
N THR A 110 14.45 -13.35 -9.56
CA THR A 110 15.50 -13.38 -10.60
C THR A 110 16.91 -13.55 -10.02
N PHE A 111 17.12 -13.18 -8.76
CA PHE A 111 18.45 -13.08 -8.14
C PHE A 111 18.80 -14.25 -7.23
N ASP A 112 17.97 -15.30 -7.23
CA ASP A 112 18.13 -16.46 -6.35
C ASP A 112 19.51 -17.11 -6.45
N GLN A 113 20.03 -17.23 -7.68
CA GLN A 113 21.34 -17.84 -7.93
C GLN A 113 22.48 -16.92 -7.51
N ASP A 114 22.44 -15.64 -7.90
CA ASP A 114 23.46 -14.65 -7.54
C ASP A 114 23.57 -14.50 -6.02
N LEU A 115 22.42 -14.42 -5.34
CA LEU A 115 22.34 -14.36 -3.89
C LEU A 115 22.98 -15.59 -3.25
N LYS A 116 22.66 -16.79 -3.75
CA LYS A 116 23.23 -18.05 -3.28
C LYS A 116 24.75 -18.05 -3.45
N GLU A 117 25.25 -17.70 -4.63
CA GLU A 117 26.69 -17.66 -4.90
C GLU A 117 27.44 -16.69 -3.99
N LYS A 118 26.90 -15.48 -3.80
CA LYS A 118 27.49 -14.48 -2.91
C LYS A 118 27.52 -14.92 -1.45
N MET A 119 26.47 -15.57 -0.96
CA MET A 119 26.44 -16.13 0.40
C MET A 119 27.43 -17.30 0.57
N MET A 120 27.58 -18.17 -0.44
CA MET A 120 28.55 -19.28 -0.45
C MET A 120 29.99 -18.80 -0.44
N GLN A 121 30.29 -17.70 -1.13
CA GLN A 121 31.62 -17.10 -1.16
C GLN A 121 32.04 -16.51 0.19
N GLY A 122 31.09 -16.29 1.11
CA GLY A 122 31.38 -15.77 2.44
C GLY A 122 31.73 -14.28 2.46
N GLU A 123 31.36 -13.51 1.43
CA GLU A 123 31.62 -12.06 1.36
C GLU A 123 30.90 -11.35 2.52
N LYS A 124 31.63 -10.58 3.36
CA LYS A 124 31.00 -9.88 4.50
C LYS A 124 29.93 -8.89 4.06
N GLU A 125 30.11 -8.24 2.93
CA GLU A 125 29.18 -7.29 2.35
C GLU A 125 29.19 -7.50 0.84
N PHE A 126 28.00 -7.50 0.22
CA PHE A 126 27.87 -7.60 -1.23
C PHE A 126 26.66 -6.83 -1.72
N LYS A 127 26.63 -6.58 -3.04
CA LYS A 127 25.57 -5.85 -3.70
C LYS A 127 25.01 -6.63 -4.87
N ILE A 128 23.71 -6.50 -5.10
CA ILE A 128 23.02 -6.99 -6.30
C ILE A 128 22.41 -5.77 -7.00
N ILE A 129 22.58 -5.67 -8.32
CA ILE A 129 22.07 -4.55 -9.11
C ILE A 129 20.86 -5.02 -9.91
N ARG A 130 19.74 -4.31 -9.78
CA ARG A 130 18.57 -4.44 -10.65
C ARG A 130 18.46 -3.21 -11.53
N GLU A 131 18.56 -3.42 -12.83
CA GLU A 131 18.19 -2.42 -13.82
C GLU A 131 16.74 -2.61 -14.24
N GLY A 132 16.08 -1.51 -14.61
CA GLY A 132 14.69 -1.53 -15.02
C GLY A 132 14.24 -0.26 -15.72
N VAL A 133 13.10 -0.37 -16.39
CA VAL A 133 12.42 0.74 -17.06
C VAL A 133 11.00 0.83 -16.51
N TYR A 134 10.59 2.04 -16.13
CA TYR A 134 9.27 2.33 -15.58
C TYR A 134 8.62 3.43 -16.42
N GLY A 135 7.71 3.04 -17.32
CA GLY A 135 7.19 3.98 -18.32
C GLY A 135 8.30 4.36 -19.30
N THR A 136 8.63 5.65 -19.37
CA THR A 136 9.77 6.15 -20.16
C THR A 136 11.01 6.44 -19.31
N ASP A 137 10.91 6.27 -17.98
CA ASP A 137 12.04 6.50 -17.07
C ASP A 137 12.90 5.25 -16.93
N SER A 138 14.22 5.44 -16.79
CA SER A 138 15.13 4.37 -16.40
C SER A 138 15.41 4.42 -14.90
N MET A 139 15.36 3.28 -14.22
CA MET A 139 15.56 3.19 -12.79
C MET A 139 16.47 2.01 -12.44
N ASN A 140 17.56 2.32 -11.74
CA ASN A 140 18.51 1.34 -11.25
C ASN A 140 18.41 1.24 -9.73
N ALA A 141 18.36 0.01 -9.21
CA ALA A 141 18.34 -0.28 -7.79
C ALA A 141 19.56 -1.11 -7.40
N THR A 142 20.35 -0.60 -6.45
CA THR A 142 21.48 -1.31 -5.86
C THR A 142 21.10 -1.83 -4.48
N LEU A 143 20.94 -3.14 -4.36
CA LEU A 143 20.53 -3.82 -3.13
C LEU A 143 21.76 -4.15 -2.29
N ASN A 144 21.77 -3.74 -1.01
CA ASN A 144 22.90 -3.88 -0.11
C ASN A 144 22.67 -4.99 0.91
N PHE A 145 23.56 -5.98 0.90
CA PHE A 145 23.53 -7.12 1.81
C PHE A 145 24.75 -7.12 2.72
N LYS A 146 24.57 -7.59 3.95
CA LYS A 146 25.66 -7.71 4.93
C LYS A 146 25.50 -8.95 5.79
N LYS A 147 26.60 -9.66 6.02
CA LYS A 147 26.70 -10.72 7.01
C LYS A 147 26.80 -10.13 8.43
N SER A 148 26.12 -10.77 9.37
CA SER A 148 26.23 -10.48 10.80
C SER A 148 27.68 -10.66 11.27
N ASP A 149 28.15 -9.75 12.13
CA ASP A 149 29.42 -9.93 12.85
C ASP A 149 29.28 -10.96 13.99
N GLN A 150 28.04 -11.30 14.38
CA GLN A 150 27.72 -12.16 15.53
C GLN A 150 27.20 -13.55 15.11
N SER A 151 26.89 -13.76 13.83
CA SER A 151 26.33 -15.03 13.33
C SER A 151 26.64 -15.26 11.85
N ASP A 152 26.20 -16.39 11.32
CA ASP A 152 26.29 -16.70 9.88
C ASP A 152 25.10 -16.17 9.06
N MET A 153 24.26 -15.32 9.65
CA MET A 153 23.12 -14.72 8.97
C MET A 153 23.55 -13.54 8.09
N TYR A 154 22.94 -13.44 6.91
CA TYR A 154 22.97 -12.30 6.03
C TYR A 154 21.66 -11.53 6.11
N PHE A 155 21.74 -10.21 5.95
CA PHE A 155 20.62 -9.30 5.96
C PHE A 155 20.63 -8.43 4.71
N PHE A 156 19.47 -8.30 4.07
CA PHE A 156 19.24 -7.27 3.06
C PHE A 156 18.79 -5.99 3.78
N ASN A 157 19.70 -5.02 3.87
CA ASN A 157 19.57 -3.86 4.78
C ASN A 157 18.93 -2.65 4.13
N SER A 158 19.21 -2.41 2.85
CA SER A 158 18.73 -1.26 2.11
C SER A 158 18.89 -1.47 0.62
N TYR A 159 18.14 -0.70 -0.17
CA TYR A 159 18.41 -0.55 -1.58
C TYR A 159 18.48 0.93 -1.94
N HIS A 160 19.44 1.26 -2.81
CA HIS A 160 19.65 2.60 -3.33
C HIS A 160 19.05 2.69 -4.72
N VAL A 161 18.13 3.63 -4.92
CA VAL A 161 17.47 3.88 -6.20
C VAL A 161 18.11 5.10 -6.85
N ASN A 162 18.50 4.96 -8.11
CA ASN A 162 18.82 6.06 -9.01
C ASN A 162 17.75 6.07 -10.11
N LEU A 163 16.97 7.16 -10.17
CA LEU A 163 15.90 7.37 -11.14
C LEU A 163 16.31 8.47 -12.12
N GLN A 164 16.45 8.11 -13.38
CA GLN A 164 16.71 9.02 -14.47
C GLN A 164 15.44 9.20 -15.30
N LYS A 165 14.83 10.39 -15.20
CA LYS A 165 13.62 10.73 -15.96
C LYS A 165 13.98 11.12 -17.39
N GLU A 166 13.11 10.78 -18.34
CA GLU A 166 13.32 11.06 -19.78
C GLU A 166 13.60 12.55 -20.06
N ASN A 167 12.86 13.43 -19.38
CA ASN A 167 12.93 14.88 -19.58
C ASN A 167 13.79 15.62 -18.55
N SER A 168 14.56 14.91 -17.73
CA SER A 168 15.46 15.48 -16.72
C SER A 168 16.91 15.24 -17.11
N LYS A 169 17.80 16.22 -16.86
CA LYS A 169 19.25 16.00 -16.96
C LYS A 169 19.86 15.43 -15.67
N GLU A 170 19.16 15.60 -14.56
CA GLU A 170 19.61 15.18 -13.24
C GLU A 170 18.86 13.91 -12.83
N ALA A 171 19.61 12.92 -12.38
CA ALA A 171 19.05 11.74 -11.74
C ALA A 171 18.64 12.06 -10.30
N LEU A 172 17.54 11.46 -9.86
CA LEU A 172 17.12 11.50 -8.46
C LEU A 172 17.65 10.26 -7.76
N GLU A 173 18.27 10.46 -6.60
CA GLU A 173 18.83 9.37 -5.80
C GLU A 173 18.13 9.28 -4.44
N GLN A 174 17.82 8.06 -4.01
CA GLN A 174 17.22 7.82 -2.71
C GLN A 174 17.57 6.43 -2.19
N THR A 175 17.94 6.38 -0.91
CA THR A 175 18.11 5.10 -0.21
C THR A 175 16.84 4.76 0.57
N PHE A 176 16.37 3.52 0.41
CA PHE A 176 15.29 2.95 1.19
C PHE A 176 15.83 1.81 2.06
N TYR A 177 15.57 1.89 3.36
CA TYR A 177 16.00 0.88 4.32
C TYR A 177 14.96 -0.22 4.45
N ILE A 178 15.43 -1.44 4.66
CA ILE A 178 14.60 -2.60 4.92
C ILE A 178 14.58 -2.87 6.44
N ASN A 179 13.37 -3.06 6.96
CA ASN A 179 13.09 -3.39 8.34
C ASN A 179 12.50 -4.80 8.40
N SER A 180 12.97 -5.61 9.35
CA SER A 180 12.44 -6.95 9.61
C SER A 180 10.99 -6.93 10.12
N ASN A 181 10.55 -5.81 10.71
CA ASN A 181 9.28 -5.73 11.43
C ASN A 181 8.13 -5.16 10.56
N GLY A 182 8.30 -5.14 9.25
CA GLY A 182 7.32 -4.65 8.28
C GLY A 182 7.47 -3.16 7.93
N GLY A 183 6.51 -2.64 7.15
CA GLY A 183 6.51 -1.24 6.71
C GLY A 183 7.48 -0.92 5.55
N ASN A 184 8.12 -1.94 4.97
CA ASN A 184 9.09 -1.77 3.88
C ASN A 184 8.47 -1.12 2.65
N ILE A 185 9.20 -0.17 2.06
CA ILE A 185 8.87 0.41 0.76
C ILE A 185 9.30 -0.59 -0.31
N THR A 186 8.37 -1.02 -1.15
CA THR A 186 8.65 -1.87 -2.32
C THR A 186 9.27 -1.05 -3.45
N LEU A 187 9.92 -1.71 -4.42
CA LEU A 187 10.52 -1.04 -5.56
C LEU A 187 9.52 -0.16 -6.35
N LYS A 188 8.27 -0.61 -6.50
CA LYS A 188 7.23 0.18 -7.18
C LYS A 188 6.76 1.37 -6.34
N GLU A 189 6.62 1.20 -5.02
CA GLU A 189 6.31 2.29 -4.10
C GLU A 189 7.45 3.33 -4.07
N ALA A 190 8.71 2.89 -4.13
CA ALA A 190 9.88 3.77 -4.24
C ALA A 190 9.82 4.62 -5.52
N TYR A 191 9.56 3.99 -6.68
CA TYR A 191 9.33 4.75 -7.92
C TYR A 191 8.20 5.78 -7.75
N ASN A 192 7.08 5.40 -7.14
CA ASN A 192 5.96 6.32 -6.90
C ASN A 192 6.36 7.51 -6.00
N LEU A 193 7.13 7.27 -4.94
CA LEU A 193 7.66 8.31 -4.06
C LEU A 193 8.63 9.25 -4.79
N MET A 194 9.51 8.70 -5.64
CA MET A 194 10.46 9.46 -6.46
C MET A 194 9.78 10.30 -7.55
N GLU A 195 8.59 9.87 -7.99
CA GLU A 195 7.67 10.67 -8.82
C GLU A 195 6.94 11.78 -8.03
N GLY A 196 7.21 11.91 -6.72
CA GLY A 196 6.60 12.90 -5.85
C GLY A 196 5.19 12.57 -5.39
N ARG A 197 4.78 11.30 -5.52
CA ARG A 197 3.51 10.80 -4.99
C ARG A 197 3.68 10.36 -3.55
N SER A 198 2.56 9.99 -2.93
CA SER A 198 2.54 9.54 -1.53
C SER A 198 2.13 8.08 -1.41
N VAL A 199 2.74 7.36 -0.47
CA VAL A 199 2.46 5.93 -0.21
C VAL A 199 1.97 5.77 1.22
N ASN A 200 0.96 4.95 1.43
CA ASN A 200 0.39 4.64 2.73
C ASN A 200 0.96 3.31 3.25
N LYS A 201 1.48 3.32 4.48
CA LYS A 201 2.07 2.15 5.14
C LYS A 201 1.59 2.03 6.56
N ASP A 202 1.53 0.78 7.04
CA ASP A 202 1.52 0.48 8.46
C ASP A 202 2.98 0.41 8.92
N LEU A 203 3.32 1.31 9.83
CA LEU A 203 4.65 1.51 10.39
C LEU A 203 4.64 1.13 11.87
N ARG A 204 5.82 1.00 12.47
CA ARG A 204 5.98 0.78 13.90
C ARG A 204 6.75 1.92 14.56
N ASN A 205 6.33 2.33 15.76
CA ASN A 205 7.06 3.31 16.55
C ASN A 205 8.20 2.63 17.33
N LYS A 206 8.93 3.40 18.15
CA LYS A 206 10.04 2.87 18.96
C LYS A 206 9.60 1.82 19.96
N ASP A 207 8.34 1.88 20.40
CA ASP A 207 7.72 0.94 21.34
C ASP A 207 7.12 -0.29 20.63
N GLY A 208 7.24 -0.36 19.30
CA GLY A 208 6.76 -1.46 18.47
C GLY A 208 5.28 -1.38 18.10
N GLU A 209 4.56 -0.33 18.52
CA GLU A 209 3.15 -0.14 18.25
C GLU A 209 2.92 0.17 16.77
N LEU A 210 1.94 -0.51 16.18
CA LEU A 210 1.53 -0.30 14.80
C LEU A 210 0.73 1.00 14.65
N TYR A 211 1.08 1.80 13.65
CA TYR A 211 0.31 2.96 13.25
C TYR A 211 0.31 3.12 11.74
N ASN A 212 -0.77 3.65 11.18
CA ASN A 212 -0.86 3.95 9.77
C ASN A 212 -0.34 5.36 9.47
N ALA A 213 0.42 5.51 8.40
CA ALA A 213 0.89 6.82 7.94
C ALA A 213 1.03 6.89 6.42
N TRP A 214 0.83 8.09 5.88
CA TRP A 214 1.25 8.41 4.52
C TRP A 214 2.68 8.95 4.52
N ILE A 215 3.46 8.56 3.53
CA ILE A 215 4.86 8.91 3.34
C ILE A 215 4.98 9.68 2.03
N SER A 216 5.74 10.77 2.01
CA SER A 216 6.14 11.48 0.78
C SER A 216 7.58 11.97 0.88
N ILE A 217 8.23 12.21 -0.26
CA ILE A 217 9.59 12.76 -0.29
C ILE A 217 9.55 14.28 -0.19
N ASN A 218 10.41 14.85 0.67
CA ASN A 218 10.74 16.26 0.68
C ASN A 218 11.99 16.50 -0.19
N PHE A 219 11.79 16.82 -1.47
CA PHE A 219 12.89 17.07 -2.41
C PHE A 219 13.72 18.34 -2.12
N LYS A 220 13.36 19.11 -1.08
CA LYS A 220 14.08 20.34 -0.70
C LYS A 220 15.15 20.11 0.36
N GLU A 221 15.12 18.96 1.03
CA GLU A 221 16.01 18.67 2.15
C GLU A 221 16.57 17.26 2.03
N THR A 222 17.89 17.16 2.09
CA THR A 222 18.60 15.88 2.20
C THR A 222 19.14 15.68 3.61
N ASP A 223 19.35 14.43 3.99
CA ASP A 223 20.13 14.05 5.16
C ASP A 223 21.63 14.11 4.88
N SER A 224 22.45 13.75 5.88
CA SER A 224 23.91 13.73 5.78
C SER A 224 24.44 12.71 4.76
N ASN A 225 23.63 11.74 4.35
CA ASN A 225 23.99 10.68 3.42
C ASN A 225 23.47 10.99 2.00
N GLY A 226 22.95 12.19 1.77
CA GLY A 226 22.43 12.64 0.47
C GLY A 226 21.03 12.13 0.14
N SER A 227 20.38 11.37 1.02
CA SER A 227 19.00 10.91 0.80
C SER A 227 18.00 12.00 1.16
N PHE A 228 16.93 12.15 0.38
CA PHE A 228 15.89 13.11 0.70
C PHE A 228 15.15 12.74 1.99
N LYS A 229 14.75 13.75 2.75
CA LYS A 229 13.93 13.55 3.95
C LYS A 229 12.53 13.07 3.56
N LEU A 230 11.97 12.18 4.38
CA LEU A 230 10.60 11.70 4.22
C LEU A 230 9.65 12.47 5.15
N ASN A 231 8.58 13.01 4.59
CA ASN A 231 7.46 13.51 5.36
C ASN A 231 6.54 12.35 5.74
N GLN A 232 6.02 12.37 6.97
CA GLN A 232 5.03 11.41 7.44
C GLN A 232 3.77 12.12 7.88
N TYR A 233 2.63 11.64 7.40
CA TYR A 233 1.29 12.08 7.79
C TYR A 233 0.62 10.93 8.53
N HIS A 234 0.76 10.94 9.85
CA HIS A 234 0.17 9.94 10.75
C HIS A 234 -1.35 9.85 10.56
N GLN A 235 -1.99 8.73 10.91
CA GLN A 235 -3.46 8.58 10.84
C GLN A 235 -4.23 9.71 11.57
N ASN A 236 -3.65 10.26 12.64
CA ASN A 236 -4.21 11.40 13.39
C ASN A 236 -4.06 12.76 12.68
N TYR A 237 -3.33 12.81 11.56
CA TYR A 237 -3.20 14.01 10.72
C TYR A 237 -4.55 14.39 10.09
N GLY A 238 -5.46 13.42 9.92
CA GLY A 238 -6.82 13.64 9.42
C GLY A 238 -6.92 13.72 7.89
N TYR A 239 -6.01 13.08 7.17
CA TYR A 239 -6.24 12.79 5.75
C TYR A 239 -7.03 11.50 5.62
N ASP A 240 -8.21 11.61 5.01
CA ASP A 240 -9.04 10.47 4.65
C ASP A 240 -9.13 10.42 3.12
N LEU A 241 -8.49 9.40 2.54
CA LEU A 241 -8.47 9.19 1.09
C LEU A 241 -9.88 8.93 0.56
N GLU A 242 -10.65 8.08 1.22
CA GLU A 242 -11.99 7.70 0.76
C GLU A 242 -12.92 8.92 0.77
N SER A 243 -12.97 9.64 1.89
CA SER A 243 -13.74 10.88 2.01
C SER A 243 -13.27 11.97 1.05
N SER A 244 -12.00 11.95 0.63
CA SER A 244 -11.51 12.89 -0.37
C SER A 244 -11.99 12.55 -1.78
N MET A 245 -12.14 11.27 -2.12
CA MET A 245 -12.62 10.81 -3.42
C MET A 245 -14.13 10.99 -3.60
N THR A 246 -14.93 10.80 -2.55
CA THR A 246 -16.40 10.94 -2.62
C THR A 246 -16.85 12.38 -2.92
N LYS A 247 -15.96 13.37 -2.77
CA LYS A 247 -16.18 14.77 -3.21
C LYS A 247 -16.21 14.91 -4.73
N HIS A 248 -15.79 13.88 -5.46
CA HIS A 248 -15.74 13.84 -6.91
C HIS A 248 -16.72 12.80 -7.45
N SER A 249 -17.29 13.07 -8.61
CA SER A 249 -18.25 12.17 -9.28
C SER A 249 -17.53 11.02 -9.99
N ILE A 250 -16.78 10.21 -9.24
CA ILE A 250 -16.01 9.07 -9.74
C ILE A 250 -16.91 7.84 -9.83
N LYS A 251 -17.05 7.27 -11.03
CA LYS A 251 -17.94 6.14 -11.33
C LYS A 251 -17.55 4.87 -10.58
N GLU A 252 -16.25 4.60 -10.47
CA GLU A 252 -15.69 3.38 -9.84
C GLU A 252 -16.04 3.28 -8.36
N LEU A 253 -16.35 4.40 -7.68
CA LEU A 253 -16.77 4.39 -6.28
C LEU A 253 -18.14 3.72 -6.07
N GLY A 254 -18.96 3.63 -7.12
CA GLY A 254 -20.28 3.00 -7.07
C GLY A 254 -20.25 1.47 -7.02
N THR A 255 -19.11 0.84 -7.33
CA THR A 255 -18.94 -0.62 -7.30
C THR A 255 -17.97 -0.99 -6.19
N PRO A 256 -18.37 -1.78 -5.17
CA PRO A 256 -17.53 -2.08 -4.01
C PRO A 256 -16.13 -2.60 -4.35
N LYS A 257 -16.05 -3.54 -5.31
CA LYS A 257 -14.76 -4.11 -5.76
C LYS A 257 -13.86 -3.06 -6.43
N PHE A 258 -14.41 -2.26 -7.34
CA PHE A 258 -13.63 -1.22 -8.02
C PHE A 258 -13.19 -0.11 -7.06
N LYS A 259 -14.03 0.24 -6.09
CA LYS A 259 -13.68 1.17 -5.02
C LYS A 259 -12.51 0.65 -4.18
N GLU A 260 -12.56 -0.62 -3.78
CA GLU A 260 -11.49 -1.25 -3.00
C GLU A 260 -10.17 -1.29 -3.79
N ASP A 261 -10.23 -1.73 -5.06
CA ASP A 261 -9.04 -1.79 -5.93
C ASP A 261 -8.45 -0.40 -6.17
N LEU A 262 -9.29 0.62 -6.35
CA LEU A 262 -8.89 2.02 -6.47
C LEU A 262 -8.20 2.52 -5.20
N LEU A 263 -8.80 2.29 -4.03
CA LEU A 263 -8.20 2.64 -2.74
C LEU A 263 -6.84 1.99 -2.56
N ASN A 264 -6.73 0.69 -2.84
CA ASN A 264 -5.49 -0.07 -2.70
C ASN A 264 -4.41 0.42 -3.67
N SER A 265 -4.78 0.78 -4.90
CA SER A 265 -3.85 1.34 -5.89
C SER A 265 -3.30 2.70 -5.44
N LEU A 266 -4.19 3.59 -4.97
CA LEU A 266 -3.80 4.93 -4.50
C LEU A 266 -2.99 4.89 -3.20
N LYS A 267 -3.29 3.96 -2.28
CA LYS A 267 -2.48 3.70 -1.08
C LYS A 267 -1.06 3.26 -1.45
N LYS A 268 -0.86 2.54 -2.54
CA LYS A 268 0.48 2.20 -3.07
C LYS A 268 1.16 3.36 -3.82
N GLY A 269 0.53 4.54 -3.85
CA GLY A 269 1.04 5.74 -4.51
C GLY A 269 0.94 5.71 -6.03
N ASN A 270 0.13 4.81 -6.61
CA ASN A 270 -0.06 4.79 -8.05
C ASN A 270 -0.87 6.01 -8.50
N LEU A 271 -0.60 6.45 -9.74
CA LEU A 271 -1.50 7.32 -10.48
C LEU A 271 -2.55 6.44 -11.17
N GLN A 272 -3.82 6.62 -10.83
CA GLN A 272 -4.88 5.72 -11.26
C GLN A 272 -5.84 6.40 -12.23
N SER A 273 -6.11 5.75 -13.38
CA SER A 273 -7.18 6.17 -14.28
C SER A 273 -8.54 5.87 -13.66
N VAL A 274 -9.45 6.83 -13.73
CA VAL A 274 -10.83 6.77 -13.24
C VAL A 274 -11.78 7.49 -14.19
N THR A 275 -13.07 7.23 -14.04
CA THR A 275 -14.13 7.83 -14.88
C THR A 275 -14.92 8.85 -14.08
N PHE A 276 -14.85 10.13 -14.47
CA PHE A 276 -15.65 11.20 -13.89
C PHE A 276 -16.97 11.36 -14.65
N VAL A 277 -18.07 11.54 -13.92
CA VAL A 277 -19.42 11.77 -14.47
C VAL A 277 -19.91 13.16 -14.06
N VAL A 278 -19.89 14.12 -15.00
CA VAL A 278 -20.34 15.50 -14.74
C VAL A 278 -21.47 15.84 -15.70
N GLY A 279 -22.65 16.15 -15.16
CA GLY A 279 -23.83 16.46 -15.98
C GLY A 279 -24.27 15.30 -16.90
N GLY A 280 -23.97 14.05 -16.52
CA GLY A 280 -24.23 12.85 -17.32
C GLY A 280 -23.17 12.55 -18.38
N VAL A 281 -22.14 13.38 -18.53
CA VAL A 281 -21.03 13.15 -19.45
C VAL A 281 -19.90 12.44 -18.73
N GLU A 282 -19.42 11.34 -19.32
CA GLU A 282 -18.28 10.57 -18.81
C GLU A 282 -16.96 11.11 -19.40
N SER A 283 -15.95 11.26 -18.55
CA SER A 283 -14.61 11.67 -18.93
C SER A 283 -13.56 10.84 -18.18
N LYS A 284 -12.56 10.33 -18.90
CA LYS A 284 -11.42 9.65 -18.26
C LYS A 284 -10.45 10.67 -17.70
N MET A 285 -10.09 10.51 -16.44
CA MET A 285 -9.16 11.34 -15.68
C MET A 285 -8.15 10.45 -14.95
N TYR A 286 -7.08 11.04 -14.44
CA TYR A 286 -6.12 10.37 -13.56
C TYR A 286 -6.11 11.01 -12.18
N ILE A 287 -5.98 10.20 -11.13
CA ILE A 287 -5.95 10.68 -9.75
C ILE A 287 -4.80 10.07 -8.94
N GLU A 288 -4.32 10.82 -7.97
CA GLU A 288 -3.34 10.38 -6.97
C GLU A 288 -3.67 10.96 -5.59
N ALA A 289 -3.23 10.29 -4.53
CA ALA A 289 -3.38 10.75 -3.16
C ALA A 289 -2.57 12.03 -2.89
N ASN A 290 -3.13 12.95 -2.12
CA ASN A 290 -2.47 14.20 -1.73
C ASN A 290 -2.63 14.48 -0.23
N PRO A 291 -1.95 13.70 0.63
CA PRO A 291 -2.07 13.80 2.08
C PRO A 291 -1.71 15.19 2.60
N GLN A 292 -0.68 15.84 2.06
CA GLN A 292 -0.24 17.18 2.47
C GLN A 292 -1.37 18.22 2.48
N PHE A 293 -2.30 18.14 1.52
CA PHE A 293 -3.43 19.06 1.40
C PHE A 293 -4.77 18.37 1.71
N LYS A 294 -4.75 17.15 2.26
CA LYS A 294 -5.93 16.36 2.62
C LYS A 294 -6.95 16.21 1.47
N THR A 295 -6.44 16.04 0.26
CA THR A 295 -7.22 15.97 -0.99
C THR A 295 -6.71 14.84 -1.89
N ILE A 296 -7.27 14.70 -3.08
CA ILE A 296 -6.62 14.06 -4.21
C ILE A 296 -6.16 15.13 -5.21
N LYS A 297 -5.15 14.82 -6.01
CA LYS A 297 -4.89 15.58 -7.25
C LYS A 297 -5.59 14.88 -8.41
N VAL A 298 -6.05 15.66 -9.37
CA VAL A 298 -6.74 15.19 -10.57
C VAL A 298 -6.01 15.75 -11.79
N TYR A 299 -5.84 14.91 -12.80
CA TYR A 299 -5.23 15.25 -14.07
C TYR A 299 -6.15 14.83 -15.22
N ASP A 300 -6.09 15.59 -16.30
CA ASP A 300 -6.80 15.27 -17.54
C ASP A 300 -6.08 14.17 -18.36
N GLN A 301 -6.55 13.91 -19.57
CA GLN A 301 -5.95 12.92 -20.46
C GLN A 301 -4.55 13.29 -20.95
N ASN A 302 -4.20 14.58 -20.90
CA ASN A 302 -2.89 15.12 -21.29
C ASN A 302 -1.93 15.22 -20.10
N MET A 303 -2.30 14.67 -18.92
CA MET A 303 -1.54 14.76 -17.68
C MET A 303 -1.41 16.19 -17.13
N GLU A 304 -2.31 17.10 -17.55
CA GLU A 304 -2.38 18.46 -17.01
C GLU A 304 -3.22 18.48 -15.73
N ARG A 305 -2.69 19.17 -14.71
CA ARG A 305 -3.34 19.21 -13.39
C ARG A 305 -4.60 20.07 -13.43
N ILE A 306 -5.73 19.50 -13.05
CA ILE A 306 -7.00 20.22 -12.92
C ILE A 306 -7.08 20.83 -11.52
N ASN A 307 -7.04 22.16 -11.43
CA ASN A 307 -7.20 22.87 -10.16
C ASN A 307 -8.69 23.17 -9.91
N HIS A 308 -9.26 22.60 -8.86
CA HIS A 308 -10.69 22.80 -8.54
C HIS A 308 -11.10 24.25 -8.24
N ARG A 309 -10.14 25.18 -8.07
CA ARG A 309 -10.41 26.62 -7.97
C ARG A 309 -10.92 27.23 -9.28
N GLU A 310 -10.42 26.79 -10.43
CA GLU A 310 -10.82 27.30 -11.75
C GLU A 310 -12.17 26.73 -12.22
N SER A 311 -12.51 25.50 -11.78
CA SER A 311 -13.80 24.88 -12.11
C SER A 311 -15.04 25.60 -11.53
N LYS A 312 -14.88 26.53 -10.57
CA LYS A 312 -15.98 27.40 -10.12
C LYS A 312 -16.26 28.53 -11.10
N GLU A 313 -15.25 28.98 -11.83
CA GLU A 313 -15.39 30.00 -12.88
C GLU A 313 -15.93 29.37 -14.17
N GLU A 314 -15.52 28.14 -14.50
CA GLU A 314 -16.12 27.38 -15.61
C GLU A 314 -17.58 26.97 -15.34
N LYS A 315 -17.93 26.63 -14.09
CA LYS A 315 -19.34 26.45 -13.72
C LYS A 315 -20.17 27.73 -13.86
N LYS A 316 -19.56 28.91 -13.69
CA LYS A 316 -20.22 30.21 -13.92
C LYS A 316 -20.40 30.49 -15.41
N SER A 317 -19.39 30.27 -16.24
CA SER A 317 -19.46 30.51 -17.69
C SER A 317 -20.41 29.55 -18.42
N ILE A 318 -20.58 28.31 -17.92
CA ILE A 318 -21.57 27.37 -18.44
C ILE A 318 -23.00 27.75 -18.04
N LEU A 319 -23.21 28.32 -16.83
CA LEU A 319 -24.51 28.80 -16.38
C LEU A 319 -24.93 30.09 -17.10
N GLU A 320 -24.00 31.00 -17.40
CA GLU A 320 -24.30 32.25 -18.12
C GLU A 320 -24.62 32.03 -19.62
N ASN A 321 -23.99 31.04 -20.26
CA ASN A 321 -24.27 30.69 -21.66
C ASN A 321 -25.62 29.98 -21.88
N GLN A 322 -26.22 29.38 -20.83
CA GLN A 322 -27.56 28.78 -20.92
C GLN A 322 -28.71 29.77 -20.69
N SER A 323 -28.45 30.94 -20.08
CA SER A 323 -29.43 32.02 -19.96
C SER A 323 -29.57 32.86 -21.24
N ALA A 324 -28.53 32.92 -22.09
CA ALA A 324 -28.57 33.71 -23.33
C ALA A 324 -29.35 33.05 -24.49
N THR A 325 -29.61 31.73 -24.44
CA THR A 325 -30.27 30.99 -25.53
C THR A 325 -31.79 30.85 -25.37
N LYS A 326 -32.39 31.37 -24.29
CA LYS A 326 -33.86 31.31 -24.06
C LYS A 326 -34.64 32.59 -24.40
N GLU A 327 -33.98 33.68 -24.78
CA GLU A 327 -34.67 34.96 -25.10
C GLU A 327 -34.96 35.21 -26.59
N GLN A 328 -34.60 34.30 -27.52
CA GLN A 328 -34.80 34.52 -28.97
C GLN A 328 -35.93 33.70 -29.64
N LYS A 329 -36.95 33.25 -28.89
CA LYS A 329 -38.19 32.72 -29.50
C LYS A 329 -39.46 33.18 -28.77
N LYS A 330 -39.85 34.45 -28.98
CA LYS A 330 -41.25 34.91 -29.06
C LYS A 330 -41.33 36.39 -29.44
N SER A 331 -41.52 36.70 -30.72
CA SER A 331 -42.09 37.98 -31.17
C SER A 331 -42.57 37.91 -32.63
N ILE A 332 -43.81 37.42 -32.82
CA ILE A 332 -44.77 37.64 -33.94
C ILE A 332 -46.14 37.43 -33.22
N ASP A 333 -47.15 38.30 -33.15
CA ASP A 333 -47.55 39.47 -33.94
C ASP A 333 -48.53 40.40 -33.14
N SER A 334 -48.66 41.63 -33.66
CA SER A 334 -49.79 42.62 -33.65
C SER A 334 -50.38 43.28 -32.37
N ASP A 335 -50.04 44.57 -32.22
CA ASP A 335 -50.88 45.78 -32.13
C ASP A 335 -52.08 45.91 -31.17
N SER A 336 -51.97 46.80 -30.17
CA SER A 336 -52.70 48.09 -30.09
C SER A 336 -52.44 48.83 -28.74
N TYR A 337 -52.01 50.09 -28.83
CA TYR A 337 -51.84 51.09 -27.75
C TYR A 337 -53.15 51.93 -27.58
N PRO A 338 -53.24 52.91 -26.65
CA PRO A 338 -52.45 53.19 -25.43
C PRO A 338 -53.34 53.49 -24.19
N SER A 339 -52.73 53.62 -22.99
CA SER A 339 -52.93 54.76 -22.06
C SER A 339 -52.17 54.56 -20.73
N GLU A 340 -51.19 55.42 -20.47
CA GLU A 340 -50.69 55.80 -19.14
C GLU A 340 -51.40 57.14 -18.71
N PRO A 341 -51.24 57.74 -17.51
CA PRO A 341 -50.21 57.54 -16.47
C PRO A 341 -50.68 57.61 -14.98
N ASP A 342 -49.67 57.58 -14.09
CA ASP A 342 -49.57 58.21 -12.74
C ASP A 342 -49.98 57.43 -11.47
N ASN A 343 -48.99 57.04 -10.64
CA ASN A 343 -48.53 57.88 -9.50
C ASN A 343 -47.47 57.21 -8.58
N LYS A 344 -46.33 57.91 -8.41
CA LYS A 344 -45.62 58.28 -7.17
C LYS A 344 -46.00 57.56 -5.84
N LYS A 345 -45.00 56.99 -5.12
CA LYS A 345 -44.25 57.58 -3.96
C LYS A 345 -43.67 56.52 -2.98
N ASN A 346 -42.37 56.68 -2.69
CA ASN A 346 -41.66 56.66 -1.39
C ASN A 346 -42.13 55.71 -0.25
N ASN A 347 -41.21 54.91 0.33
CA ASN A 347 -40.38 55.34 1.47
C ASN A 347 -39.41 54.26 2.03
N ARG A 348 -38.18 54.72 2.31
CA ARG A 348 -37.31 54.51 3.50
C ARG A 348 -36.87 53.11 4.00
N LYS A 349 -35.58 52.87 3.78
CA LYS A 349 -34.49 52.56 4.75
C LYS A 349 -34.88 52.31 6.22
N SER A 350 -34.29 51.24 6.79
CA SER A 350 -33.49 51.34 8.03
C SER A 350 -32.36 50.30 8.06
N LYS A 351 -31.19 50.76 8.53
CA LYS A 351 -29.98 50.03 8.91
C LYS A 351 -29.94 49.95 10.44
N SER A 352 -29.33 48.88 10.98
CA SER A 352 -28.57 48.87 12.25
C SER A 352 -27.73 47.58 12.26
N HIS A 353 -26.39 47.58 12.10
CA HIS A 353 -25.34 47.71 13.14
C HIS A 353 -25.59 46.81 14.35
N SER A 354 -24.86 45.69 14.49
CA SER A 354 -23.52 45.53 15.13
C SER A 354 -23.61 45.44 16.65
N ILE A 355 -23.24 44.27 17.20
CA ILE A 355 -22.11 44.02 18.12
C ILE A 355 -21.64 42.60 17.82
#